data_AF-A0A3C0UG91-F1
#
_entry.id   AF-A0A3C0UG91-F1
#
_cell.length_a   1.000
_cell.length_b   1.000
_cell.length_c   1.000
_cell.angle_alpha   90.00
_cell.angle_beta   90.00
_cell.angle_gamma   90.00
#
_symmetry.space_group_name_H-M   'P 1'
#
loop_
_entity.id
_entity.type
_entity.pdbx_description
1 polymer ?
#
loop_
_entity_poly.entity_id
_entity_poly.type
_entity_poly.pdbx_seq_one_letter_code
_entity_poly.pdbx_strand_id
1 'polypeptide(L)' 'EPEIPEKVLHIAAQCAAWFSKARTSSSVPVDYTRRRNVKKPSGAQPGFVTYEHQRTLHITPDKSLLESLIETE' A
#
# COMPACT_ATOMS: atom_id res chain seq x y z
N GLU A 1 20.47 7.22 -0.23
CA GLU A 1 19.24 6.81 -0.95
C GLU A 1 18.16 7.84 -0.68
N PRO A 2 17.26 8.18 -1.63
CA PRO A 2 16.24 9.18 -1.34
C PRO A 2 15.27 8.64 -0.28
N GLU A 3 15.20 9.34 0.83
CA GLU A 3 14.27 9.06 1.91
C GLU A 3 12.88 9.56 1.47
N ILE A 4 11.91 8.64 1.44
CA ILE A 4 10.52 9.01 1.14
C ILE A 4 9.93 9.60 2.43
N PRO A 5 9.30 10.79 2.38
CA PRO A 5 8.65 11.35 3.55
C PRO A 5 7.64 10.36 4.15
N GLU A 6 7.69 10.18 5.46
CA GLU A 6 6.82 9.24 6.18
C GLU A 6 5.34 9.50 5.90
N LYS A 7 4.95 10.78 5.80
CA LYS A 7 3.60 11.20 5.43
C LYS A 7 3.13 10.59 4.10
N VAL A 8 4.00 10.52 3.10
CA VAL A 8 3.67 9.95 1.79
C VAL A 8 3.48 8.44 1.89
N LEU A 9 4.35 7.75 2.65
CA LEU A 9 4.20 6.31 2.89
C LEU A 9 2.90 6.00 3.62
N HIS A 10 2.55 6.80 4.63
CA HIS A 10 1.31 6.63 5.38
C HIS A 10 0.08 6.82 4.49
N ILE A 11 0.03 7.87 3.66
CA ILE A 11 -1.07 8.10 2.72
C ILE A 11 -1.19 6.96 1.72
N ALA A 12 -0.09 6.52 1.11
CA ALA A 12 -0.10 5.42 0.16
C ALA A 12 -0.58 4.10 0.81
N ALA A 13 -0.14 3.83 2.03
CA ALA A 13 -0.55 2.66 2.79
C ALA A 13 -2.03 2.73 3.21
N GLN A 14 -2.55 3.93 3.49
CA GLN A 14 -3.97 4.18 3.74
C GLN A 14 -4.83 3.77 2.53
N CYS A 15 -4.44 4.19 1.33
CA CYS A 15 -5.11 3.81 0.09
C CYS A 15 -5.06 2.29 -0.12
N ALA A 16 -3.87 1.69 0.05
CA ALA A 16 -3.68 0.24 -0.12
C ALA A 16 -4.56 -0.56 0.85
N ALA A 17 -4.62 -0.16 2.12
CA ALA A 17 -5.44 -0.81 3.13
C ALA A 17 -6.95 -0.67 2.83
N TRP A 18 -7.39 0.53 2.39
CA TRP A 18 -8.79 0.80 2.07
C TRP A 18 -9.32 0.00 0.88
N PHE A 19 -8.54 -0.11 -0.19
CA PHE A 19 -8.90 -0.89 -1.39
C PHE A 19 -8.56 -2.39 -1.27
N SER A 20 -8.28 -2.86 -0.06
CA SER A 20 -8.05 -4.27 0.24
C SER A 20 -9.29 -4.96 0.81
N LYS A 21 -9.19 -6.28 0.97
CA LYS A 21 -10.21 -7.06 1.70
C LYS A 21 -10.28 -6.71 3.19
N ALA A 22 -9.23 -6.12 3.76
CA ALA A 22 -9.11 -5.82 5.19
C ALA A 22 -9.58 -4.40 5.56
N ARG A 23 -10.32 -3.70 4.68
CA ARG A 23 -10.76 -2.31 4.88
C ARG A 23 -11.54 -2.03 6.18
N THR A 24 -12.15 -3.04 6.79
CA THR A 24 -12.91 -2.92 8.05
C THR A 24 -12.12 -3.35 9.28
N SER A 25 -10.89 -3.84 9.10
CA SER A 25 -10.04 -4.32 10.20
C SER A 25 -9.26 -3.15 10.80
N SER A 26 -9.10 -3.15 12.11
CA SER A 26 -8.12 -2.29 12.78
C SER A 26 -6.72 -2.90 12.62
N SER A 27 -5.70 -2.06 12.35
CA SER A 27 -4.31 -2.49 12.17
C SER A 27 -4.06 -3.50 11.02
N VAL A 28 -4.24 -3.05 9.78
CA VAL A 28 -3.93 -3.80 8.55
C VAL A 28 -2.43 -3.74 8.23
N PRO A 29 -1.75 -4.88 8.04
CA PRO A 29 -0.36 -4.90 7.57
C PRO A 29 -0.30 -4.56 6.08
N VAL A 30 0.53 -3.57 5.74
CA VAL A 30 0.76 -3.11 4.37
C VAL A 30 2.26 -3.16 4.08
N ASP A 31 2.63 -3.95 3.09
CA ASP A 31 4.02 -4.09 2.68
C ASP A 31 4.38 -3.06 1.61
N TYR A 32 5.55 -2.45 1.78
CA TYR A 32 6.14 -1.56 0.79
C TYR A 32 7.57 -1.96 0.47
N THR A 33 7.93 -1.82 -0.81
CA THR A 33 9.27 -2.11 -1.33
C THR A 33 9.50 -1.28 -2.60
N ARG A 34 10.72 -1.29 -3.12
CA ARG A 34 11.02 -0.64 -4.40
C ARG A 34 10.40 -1.41 -5.54
N ARG A 35 9.90 -0.72 -6.57
CA ARG A 35 9.37 -1.33 -7.80
C ARG A 35 10.30 -2.40 -8.40
N ARG A 36 11.62 -2.16 -8.39
CA ARG A 36 12.62 -3.10 -8.94
C ARG A 36 12.66 -4.45 -8.22
N ASN A 37 12.19 -4.51 -6.98
CA ASN A 37 12.13 -5.74 -6.17
C ASN A 37 10.84 -6.53 -6.46
N VAL A 38 9.89 -5.97 -7.22
CA VAL A 38 8.63 -6.61 -7.59
C VAL A 38 8.79 -7.27 -8.95
N LYS A 39 8.42 -8.54 -9.07
CA LYS A 39 8.52 -9.33 -10.30
C LYS A 39 7.20 -10.04 -10.58
N LYS A 40 6.87 -10.16 -11.87
CA LYS A 40 5.76 -11.00 -12.33
C LYS A 40 6.32 -12.35 -12.77
N PRO A 41 5.96 -13.47 -12.11
CA PRO A 41 6.35 -14.79 -12.57
C PRO A 41 5.80 -15.10 -13.97
N SER A 42 6.59 -15.80 -14.78
CA SER A 42 6.16 -16.20 -16.12
C SER A 42 4.92 -17.11 -16.05
N GLY A 43 3.92 -16.83 -16.89
CA GLY A 43 2.67 -17.58 -16.91
C GLY A 43 1.66 -17.23 -15.80
N ALA A 44 1.99 -16.31 -14.88
CA ALA A 44 1.05 -15.89 -13.84
C ALA A 44 -0.07 -14.99 -14.39
N GLN A 45 -1.25 -15.09 -13.79
CA GLN A 45 -2.41 -14.27 -14.12
C GLN A 45 -2.13 -12.76 -13.92
N PRO A 46 -2.80 -11.87 -14.68
CA PRO A 46 -2.70 -10.44 -14.44
C PRO A 46 -3.00 -10.07 -12.98
N GLY A 47 -2.19 -9.19 -12.40
CA GLY A 47 -2.28 -8.81 -10.99
C GLY A 47 -1.49 -9.67 -10.01
N PHE A 48 -1.04 -10.87 -10.40
CA PHE A 48 -0.19 -11.71 -9.55
C PHE A 48 1.29 -11.26 -9.64
N VAL A 49 1.89 -10.98 -8.49
CA VAL A 49 3.29 -10.53 -8.37
C VAL A 49 3.96 -11.18 -7.16
N THR A 50 5.27 -11.34 -7.23
CA THR A 50 6.14 -11.67 -6.10
C THR A 50 7.08 -10.51 -5.82
N TYR A 51 7.52 -10.36 -4.57
CA TYR A 51 8.41 -9.29 -4.17
C TYR A 51 9.36 -9.73 -3.06
N GLU A 52 10.45 -8.99 -2.91
CA GLU A 52 11.49 -9.24 -1.92
C GLU A 52 11.86 -7.93 -1.20
N HIS A 53 12.53 -8.08 -0.04
CA HIS A 53 13.04 -6.96 0.77
C HIS A 53 11.97 -5.92 1.14
N GLN A 54 10.77 -6.39 1.48
CA GLN A 54 9.69 -5.53 1.95
C GLN A 54 9.90 -5.06 3.39
N ARG A 55 9.23 -3.97 3.70
CA ARG A 55 8.98 -3.51 5.07
C ARG A 55 7.48 -3.41 5.27
N THR A 56 7.02 -3.72 6.47
CA THR A 56 5.60 -3.76 6.81
C THR A 56 5.22 -2.55 7.65
N LEU A 57 4.16 -1.85 7.25
CA LEU A 57 3.51 -0.79 8.02
C LEU A 57 2.18 -1.31 8.53
N HIS A 58 1.80 -0.94 9.75
CA HIS A 58 0.49 -1.26 10.30
C HIS A 58 -0.38 0.00 10.24
N ILE A 59 -1.49 -0.08 9.51
CA ILE A 59 -2.37 1.06 9.24
C ILE A 59 -3.80 0.72 9.62
N THR A 60 -4.49 1.65 10.25
CA THR A 60 -5.94 1.57 10.43
C THR A 60 -6.64 2.33 9.31
N PRO A 61 -7.45 1.68 8.47
CA PRO A 61 -8.26 2.31 7.42
C PRO A 61 -9.12 3.46 7.94
N ASP A 62 -8.87 4.69 7.50
CA ASP A 62 -9.72 5.87 7.76
C ASP A 62 -10.37 6.33 6.45
N LYS A 63 -11.72 6.29 6.44
CA LYS A 63 -12.53 6.68 5.29
C LYS A 63 -12.50 8.19 5.05
N SER A 64 -12.63 8.97 6.12
CA SER A 64 -12.77 10.44 6.02
C SER A 64 -11.48 11.07 5.52
N LEU A 65 -10.34 10.56 5.97
CA LEU A 65 -9.04 10.96 5.46
C LEU A 65 -8.91 10.65 3.96
N LEU A 66 -9.38 9.49 3.51
CA LEU A 66 -9.30 9.09 2.11
C LEU A 66 -10.23 9.91 1.20
N GLU A 67 -11.45 10.20 1.66
CA GLU A 67 -12.40 11.06 0.94
C GLU A 67 -11.80 12.44 0.67
N SER A 68 -11.18 13.06 1.68
CA SER A 68 -10.52 14.36 1.52
C SER A 68 -9.35 14.35 0.51
N LEU A 69 -8.64 13.22 0.40
CA LEU A 69 -7.53 13.06 -0.54
C LEU A 69 -8.01 12.90 -1.99
N ILE A 70 -9.15 12.25 -2.19
CA ILE A 70 -9.74 11.99 -3.52
C ILE A 70 -10.53 13.23 -3.99
N GLU A 71 -11.13 14.00 -3.08
CA GLU A 71 -11.92 15.19 -3.41
C GLU A 71 -11.10 16.41 -3.85
N THR A 72 -9.77 16.38 -3.74
CA THR A 72 -8.92 17.54 -4.11
C THR A 72 -8.71 17.67 -5.63
N GLU A 73 -9.70 17.32 -6.45
CA GLU A 73 -9.69 17.57 -7.91
C GLU A 73 -10.39 18.89 -8.29
#